data_AF-A0A3D4QGH4-F1
#
_entry.id   AF-A0A3D4QGH4-F1
#
_cell.length_a   1.000
_cell.length_b   1.000
_cell.length_c   1.000
_cell.angle_alpha   90.00
_cell.angle_beta   90.00
_cell.angle_gamma   90.00
#
_symmetry.space_group_name_H-M   'P 1'
#
loop_
_entity.id
_entity.type
_entity.pdbx_description
1 polymer ?
#
loop_
_entity_poly.entity_id
_entity_poly.type
_entity_poly.pdbx_seq_one_letter_code
_entity_poly.pdbx_strand_id
1 'polypeptide(L)' 'MNAPQNSPEITPEIVAEHGLSPAEYEKVLEILGRAPNLTELGIFSVMWSEHCSYKSSKKWLKT' A
#
# COMPACT_ATOMS: atom_id res chain seq x y z
N MET A 1 16.20 1.80 -23.91
CA MET A 1 17.01 1.97 -22.69
C MET A 1 16.23 1.33 -21.55
N ASN A 2 16.41 0.04 -21.29
CA ASN A 2 15.70 -0.64 -20.19
C ASN A 2 16.63 -0.65 -18.98
N ALA A 3 16.27 0.11 -17.95
CA ALA A 3 16.96 0.08 -16.67
C ALA A 3 16.87 -1.35 -16.07
N PRO A 4 17.92 -1.83 -15.36
CA PRO A 4 17.88 -3.13 -14.71
C PRO A 4 16.76 -3.13 -13.67
N GLN A 5 15.72 -3.94 -13.90
CA GLN A 5 14.60 -4.18 -12.99
C GLN A 5 15.07 -5.08 -11.83
N ASN A 6 15.90 -4.55 -10.94
CA ASN A 6 16.18 -5.17 -9.63
C ASN A 6 15.28 -4.48 -8.59
N SER A 7 13.97 -4.71 -8.69
CA SER A 7 13.08 -4.39 -7.57
C SER A 7 13.06 -5.60 -6.64
N PRO A 8 13.28 -5.46 -5.32
CA PRO A 8 13.13 -6.57 -4.39
C PRO A 8 11.71 -7.13 -4.50
N GLU A 9 11.57 -8.46 -4.48
CA GLU A 9 10.26 -9.10 -4.42
C GLU A 9 9.53 -8.62 -3.15
N ILE A 10 8.26 -8.22 -3.30
CA ILE A 10 7.47 -7.77 -2.15
C ILE A 10 7.06 -8.98 -1.32
N THR A 11 7.69 -9.13 -0.16
CA THR A 11 7.37 -10.18 0.82
C THR A 11 6.36 -9.69 1.85
N PRO A 12 5.66 -10.60 2.55
CA PRO A 12 4.74 -10.23 3.63
C PRO A 12 5.41 -9.39 4.74
N GLU A 13 6.69 -9.63 5.02
CA GLU A 13 7.46 -8.85 5.99
C GLU A 13 7.62 -7.39 5.53
N ILE A 14 7.95 -7.16 4.25
CA ILE A 14 8.07 -5.81 3.68
C ILE A 14 6.72 -5.08 3.71
N VAL A 15 5.62 -5.79 3.43
CA VAL A 15 4.26 -5.24 3.52
C VAL A 15 3.94 -4.80 4.94
N ALA A 16 4.28 -5.63 5.94
CA ALA A 16 4.08 -5.32 7.35
C ALA A 16 4.96 -4.14 7.81
N GLU A 17 6.22 -4.07 7.36
CA GLU A 17 7.11 -2.93 7.59
C GLU A 17 6.55 -1.62 7.01
N HIS A 18 5.79 -1.69 5.92
CA HIS A 18 5.07 -0.57 5.33
C HIS A 18 3.74 -0.26 6.05
N GLY A 19 3.43 -0.92 7.16
CA GLY A 19 2.23 -0.64 7.96
C GLY A 19 0.92 -0.99 7.26
N LEU A 20 0.96 -1.81 6.21
CA LEU A 20 -0.22 -2.32 5.53
C LEU A 20 -0.63 -3.64 6.17
N SER A 21 -1.92 -3.77 6.47
CA SER A 21 -2.50 -5.06 6.84
C SER A 21 -2.56 -6.01 5.62
N PRO A 22 -2.64 -7.34 5.82
CA PRO A 22 -2.81 -8.28 4.73
C PRO A 22 -4.02 -7.97 3.83
N ALA A 23 -5.13 -7.52 4.42
CA ALA A 23 -6.33 -7.14 3.68
C ALA A 23 -6.15 -5.85 2.86
N GLU A 24 -5.40 -4.87 3.37
CA GLU A 24 -5.02 -3.69 2.58
C GLU A 24 -4.11 -4.11 1.41
N TYR A 25 -3.14 -5.00 1.64
CA TYR A 25 -2.29 -5.48 0.55
C TYR A 25 -3.07 -6.26 -0.52
N GLU A 26 -4.01 -7.13 -0.15
CA GLU A 26 -4.93 -7.76 -1.10
C GLU A 26 -5.69 -6.72 -1.93
N LYS A 27 -6.15 -5.62 -1.29
CA LYS A 27 -6.79 -4.51 -2.00
C LYS A 27 -5.84 -3.84 -3.00
N VAL A 28 -4.57 -3.68 -2.66
CA VAL A 28 -3.54 -3.16 -3.58
C VAL A 28 -3.41 -4.09 -4.79
N LEU A 29 -3.35 -5.41 -4.58
CA LEU A 29 -3.29 -6.39 -5.66
C LEU A 29 -4.53 -6.35 -6.56
N GLU A 30 -5.73 -6.22 -5.99
CA GLU A 30 -6.98 -6.05 -6.74
C GLU A 30 -6.97 -4.78 -7.60
N ILE A 31 -6.50 -3.66 -7.05
CA ILE A 31 -6.45 -2.36 -7.75
C ILE A 31 -5.43 -2.38 -8.88
N LEU A 32 -4.25 -2.98 -8.66
CA LEU A 32 -3.16 -2.99 -9.65
C LEU A 32 -3.24 -4.15 -10.63
N GLY A 33 -3.92 -5.25 -10.30
CA GLY A 33 -3.94 -6.49 -11.08
C GLY A 33 -2.61 -7.24 -11.12
N ARG A 34 -1.62 -6.82 -10.32
CA ARG A 34 -0.28 -7.41 -10.20
C ARG A 34 0.34 -7.03 -8.85
N ALA A 35 1.48 -7.65 -8.53
CA ALA A 35 2.29 -7.21 -7.39
C ALA A 35 2.81 -5.77 -7.59
N PRO A 36 2.71 -4.89 -6.57
CA PRO A 36 3.34 -3.58 -6.60
C PRO A 36 4.86 -3.70 -6.56
N ASN A 37 5.58 -2.69 -7.03
CA ASN A 37 6.98 -2.50 -6.66
C ASN A 37 7.11 -1.72 -5.34
N LEU A 38 8.33 -1.58 -4.83
CA LEU A 38 8.57 -0.91 -3.54
C LEU A 38 8.08 0.54 -3.50
N THR A 39 8.21 1.28 -4.60
CA THR A 39 7.74 2.67 -4.70
C THR A 39 6.22 2.74 -4.65
N GLU A 40 5.54 1.88 -5.39
CA GLU A 40 4.08 1.79 -5.38
C GLU A 40 3.56 1.40 -3.99
N LEU A 41 4.21 0.42 -3.34
CA LEU A 41 3.89 0.01 -1.97
C LEU A 41 4.02 1.16 -0.97
N GLY A 42 5.11 1.94 -1.07
CA GLY A 42 5.32 3.13 -0.25
C GLY A 42 4.24 4.20 -0.44
N ILE A 43 3.77 4.41 -1.66
CA ILE A 43 2.68 5.34 -1.95
C ILE A 43 1.38 4.88 -1.27
N PHE A 44 1.01 3.59 -1.42
CA PHE A 44 -0.19 3.05 -0.77
C PHE A 44 -0.12 3.13 0.75
N SER A 45 1.04 2.81 1.33
CA SER A 45 1.30 2.91 2.77
C SER A 45 0.95 4.29 3.33
N VAL A 46 1.51 5.36 2.75
CA VAL A 46 1.26 6.73 3.22
C VAL A 46 -0.19 7.14 2.97
N MET A 47 -0.72 6.87 1.79
CA MET A 47 -2.09 7.27 1.41
C MET A 47 -3.16 6.64 2.32
N TRP A 48 -2.96 5.40 2.78
CA TRP A 48 -3.91 4.68 3.63
C TRP A 48 -3.58 4.73 5.13
N SER A 49 -2.52 5.46 5.50
CA SER A 49 -2.25 5.84 6.88
C SER A 49 -3.43 6.62 7.47
N GLU A 50 -3.59 6.58 8.79
CA GLU A 50 -4.63 7.37 9.47
C GLU A 50 -4.49 8.87 9.18
N HIS A 51 -3.25 9.37 9.13
CA HIS A 51 -2.96 10.79 8.93
C HIS A 51 -3.49 11.31 7.58
N CYS A 52 -3.36 10.53 6.51
CA CYS A 52 -3.82 10.93 5.19
C CYS A 52 -5.28 10.53 4.90
N SER A 53 -5.72 9.36 5.38
CA SER A 53 -7.04 8.81 5.05
C SER A 53 -8.16 9.30 5.96
N TYR A 54 -7.83 9.81 7.15
CA TYR A 54 -8.78 10.14 8.22
C TYR A 54 -9.74 8.98 8.53
N LYS A 55 -9.30 7.73 8.34
CA LYS A 55 -10.19 6.54 8.36
C LYS A 55 -10.97 6.41 9.66
N SER A 56 -10.38 6.77 10.80
CA SER A 56 -11.05 6.72 12.10
C SER A 56 -12.07 7.85 12.28
N SER A 57 -11.77 9.04 11.78
CA SER A 57 -12.60 10.24 11.94
C SER A 57 -13.69 10.34 10.88
N LYS A 58 -13.46 9.84 9.66
CA LYS A 58 -14.38 9.92 8.52
C LYS A 58 -15.75 9.32 8.82
N LYS A 59 -15.83 8.28 9.67
CA LYS A 59 -17.11 7.67 10.06
C LYS A 59 -18.04 8.63 10.80
N TRP A 60 -17.47 9.57 11.54
CA TRP A 60 -18.21 10.56 12.33
C TRP A 60 -18.57 11.81 11.55
N LEU A 61 -17.86 12.06 10.44
CA LEU A 61 -18.02 13.24 9.60
C LEU A 61 -19.01 13.04 8.44
N LYS A 62 -19.61 11.86 8.32
CA LYS A 62 -20.68 11.61 7.34
C LYS A 62 -22.00 12.19 7.89
N THR A 63 -22.35 13.39 7.43
CA THR A 63 -23.67 14.02 7.57
C THR A 63 -24.64 13.56 6.51
#